data_AF-A0A0B4UFL5-F1
#
_entry.id   AF-A0A0B4UFL5-F1
#
_cell.length_a   1.000
_cell.length_b   1.000
_cell.length_c   1.000
_cell.angle_alpha   90.00
_cell.angle_beta   90.00
_cell.angle_gamma   90.00
#
_symmetry.space_group_name_H-M   'P 1'
#
loop_
_entity.id
_entity.type
_entity.pdbx_description
1 polymer ?
#
loop_
_entity_poly.entity_id
_entity_poly.type
_entity_poly.pdbx_seq_one_letter_code
_entity_poly.pdbx_strand_id
1 'polypeptide(L)'
;IYKPQITWYASSLNRITGITLSGSLYLFGIAYLIAPYTGWHMETQSMVATVAAWPAAAKAGLKAFYAFPFFFHSFNGLRHLSWDVGIGFKNQQVIRTGWTAVGLTVAFSLYTFLG
;
A
#
# COMPACT_ATOMS: atom_id res chain seq x y z
N ILE A 1 20.20 -11.70 16.21
CA ILE A 1 20.66 -11.02 17.46
C ILE A 1 19.51 -10.23 18.10
N TYR A 2 18.71 -9.43 17.35
CA TYR A 2 17.48 -8.80 17.91
C TYR A 2 16.24 -9.69 17.83
N LYS A 3 15.38 -9.61 18.85
CA LYS A 3 14.10 -10.31 18.89
C LYS A 3 13.08 -9.63 17.95
N PRO A 4 12.39 -10.39 17.10
CA PRO A 4 11.24 -9.91 16.36
C PRO A 4 10.14 -9.30 17.24
N GLN A 5 9.74 -8.06 16.94
CA GLN A 5 8.69 -7.35 17.65
C GLN A 5 7.83 -6.53 16.69
N ILE A 6 6.53 -6.44 16.97
CA ILE A 6 5.58 -5.70 16.14
C ILE A 6 5.99 -4.24 15.92
N THR A 7 6.69 -3.63 16.88
CA THR A 7 7.18 -2.24 16.79
C THR A 7 8.04 -2.01 15.56
N TRP A 8 9.16 -2.75 15.44
CA TRP A 8 10.13 -2.51 14.37
C TRP A 8 9.74 -3.20 13.06
N TYR A 9 9.01 -4.33 13.10
CA TYR A 9 8.45 -4.93 11.90
C TYR A 9 7.43 -4.02 11.24
N ALA A 10 6.46 -3.47 11.99
CA ALA A 10 5.47 -2.56 11.44
C ALA A 10 6.12 -1.27 10.92
N SER A 11 7.13 -0.74 11.62
CA SER A 11 7.91 0.41 11.13
C SER A 11 8.62 0.11 9.80
N SER A 12 9.25 -1.05 9.68
CA SER A 12 9.95 -1.45 8.45
C SER A 12 8.97 -1.66 7.30
N LEU A 13 7.85 -2.34 7.57
CA LEU A 13 6.77 -2.49 6.60
C LEU A 13 6.21 -1.14 6.16
N ASN A 14 6.05 -0.17 7.06
CA ASN A 14 5.58 1.17 6.69
C ASN A 14 6.47 1.85 5.65
N ARG A 15 7.79 1.67 5.77
CA ARG A 15 8.77 2.18 4.79
C ARG A 15 8.64 1.44 3.47
N ILE A 16 8.61 0.11 3.50
CA ILE A 16 8.53 -0.73 2.30
C ILE A 16 7.25 -0.43 1.53
N THR A 17 6.10 -0.38 2.22
CA THR A 17 4.81 -0.06 1.59
C THR A 17 4.79 1.37 1.06
N GLY A 18 5.36 2.33 1.80
CA GLY A 18 5.52 3.71 1.33
C GLY A 18 6.35 3.82 0.06
N ILE A 19 7.49 3.13 -0.01
CA ILE A 19 8.35 3.05 -1.21
C ILE A 19 7.61 2.38 -2.36
N THR A 20 6.89 1.29 -2.09
CA THR A 20 6.11 0.56 -3.11
C THR A 20 5.08 1.47 -3.76
N LEU A 21 4.29 2.19 -2.95
CA LEU A 21 3.24 3.08 -3.44
C LEU A 21 3.82 4.31 -4.16
N SER A 22 4.77 5.00 -3.54
CA SER A 22 5.39 6.20 -4.12
C SER A 22 6.19 5.86 -5.37
N GLY A 23 6.96 4.77 -5.36
CA GLY A 23 7.71 4.29 -6.52
C GLY A 23 6.79 3.98 -7.70
N SER A 24 5.66 3.33 -7.45
CA SER A 24 4.65 3.06 -8.50
C SER A 24 4.03 4.35 -9.04
N LEU A 25 3.71 5.30 -8.16
CA LEU A 25 3.19 6.62 -8.56
C LEU A 25 4.19 7.39 -9.43
N TYR A 26 5.46 7.47 -9.01
CA TYR A 26 6.49 8.18 -9.77
C TYR A 26 6.79 7.49 -11.09
N LEU A 27 6.88 6.15 -11.11
CA LEU A 27 7.09 5.41 -12.34
C LEU A 27 5.95 5.67 -13.33
N PHE A 28 4.69 5.62 -12.87
CA PHE A 28 3.53 5.94 -13.69
C PHE A 28 3.57 7.39 -14.19
N GLY A 29 3.81 8.36 -13.30
CA GLY A 29 3.87 9.78 -13.67
C GLY A 29 4.96 10.09 -14.69
N ILE A 30 6.15 9.51 -14.53
CA ILE A 30 7.26 9.66 -15.48
C ILE A 30 6.90 9.02 -16.82
N ALA A 31 6.36 7.79 -16.81
CA ALA A 31 5.93 7.12 -18.04
C ALA A 31 4.88 7.94 -18.79
N TYR A 32 3.91 8.51 -18.07
CA TYR A 32 2.88 9.37 -18.64
C TYR A 32 3.46 10.65 -19.27
N LEU A 33 4.43 11.30 -18.61
CA LEU A 33 5.08 12.49 -19.14
C LEU A 33 5.94 12.23 -20.39
N ILE A 34 6.56 11.05 -20.46
CA ILE A 34 7.43 10.68 -21.60
C ILE A 34 6.61 10.11 -22.77
N ALA A 35 5.40 9.62 -22.52
CA ALA A 35 4.55 8.95 -23.50
C ALA A 35 4.42 9.65 -24.87
N PRO A 36 4.25 10.99 -24.96
CA PRO A 36 4.17 11.69 -26.26
C PRO A 36 5.45 11.60 -27.09
N TYR A 37 6.61 11.39 -26.46
CA TYR A 37 7.92 11.31 -27.12
C TYR A 37 8.30 9.87 -27.52
N THR A 38 7.67 8.86 -26.91
CA THR A 38 7.92 7.44 -27.20
C THR A 38 6.83 6.79 -28.05
N GLY A 39 5.72 7.50 -28.27
CA GLY A 39 4.54 6.94 -28.93
C GLY A 39 3.75 5.97 -28.03
N TRP A 40 3.95 6.02 -26.71
CA TRP A 40 3.18 5.19 -25.77
C TRP A 40 1.75 5.74 -25.59
N HIS A 41 0.78 4.84 -25.60
CA HIS A 41 -0.63 5.15 -25.37
C HIS A 41 -0.98 4.99 -23.88
N MET A 42 -0.88 6.09 -23.12
CA MET A 42 -1.16 6.12 -21.68
C MET A 42 -2.44 6.87 -21.30
N GLU A 43 -3.27 7.20 -22.28
CA GLU A 43 -4.63 7.69 -22.05
C GLU A 43 -5.50 6.62 -21.36
N THR A 44 -6.45 7.09 -20.54
CA THR A 44 -7.30 6.22 -19.71
C THR A 44 -7.96 5.09 -20.51
N GLN A 45 -8.45 5.38 -21.71
CA GLN A 45 -9.12 4.40 -22.57
C GLN A 45 -8.18 3.24 -22.95
N SER A 46 -6.95 3.56 -23.38
CA SER A 46 -5.94 2.57 -23.78
C SER A 46 -5.45 1.75 -22.60
N MET A 47 -5.27 2.37 -21.44
CA MET A 47 -4.92 1.66 -20.21
C MET A 47 -6.02 0.70 -19.77
N VAL A 48 -7.28 1.15 -19.77
CA VAL A 48 -8.44 0.33 -19.40
C VAL A 48 -8.58 -0.84 -20.35
N ALA A 49 -8.48 -0.62 -21.66
CA ALA A 49 -8.55 -1.69 -22.66
C ALA A 49 -7.41 -2.72 -22.47
N THR A 50 -6.19 -2.24 -22.21
CA THR A 50 -5.02 -3.10 -21.96
C THR A 50 -5.23 -3.97 -20.73
N VAL A 51 -5.63 -3.38 -19.60
CA VAL A 51 -5.89 -4.14 -18.36
C VAL A 51 -7.09 -5.06 -18.54
N ALA A 52 -8.13 -4.65 -19.28
CA ALA A 52 -9.29 -5.49 -19.57
C ALA A 52 -8.94 -6.76 -20.36
N ALA A 53 -7.89 -6.71 -21.19
CA ALA A 53 -7.40 -7.89 -21.93
C ALA A 53 -6.60 -8.87 -21.07
N TRP A 54 -6.19 -8.51 -19.84
CA TRP A 54 -5.39 -9.40 -19.00
C TRP A 54 -6.19 -10.61 -18.48
N PRO A 55 -5.51 -11.74 -18.19
CA PRO A 55 -6.12 -12.87 -17.48
C PRO A 55 -6.75 -12.44 -16.16
N ALA A 56 -7.88 -13.04 -15.80
CA ALA A 56 -8.59 -12.70 -14.56
C ALA A 56 -7.69 -12.83 -13.32
N ALA A 57 -6.85 -13.87 -13.29
CA ALA A 57 -5.88 -14.10 -12.22
C ALA A 57 -4.84 -12.97 -12.09
N ALA A 58 -4.37 -12.41 -13.21
CA ALA A 58 -3.41 -11.29 -13.19
C ALA A 58 -4.06 -10.02 -12.63
N LYS A 59 -5.29 -9.72 -13.05
CA LYS A 59 -6.07 -8.59 -12.50
C LYS A 59 -6.29 -8.74 -11.00
N ALA A 60 -6.72 -9.93 -10.57
CA ALA A 60 -6.99 -10.25 -9.17
C ALA A 60 -5.70 -10.18 -8.33
N GLY A 61 -4.61 -10.74 -8.83
CA GLY A 61 -3.30 -10.69 -8.18
C GLY A 61 -2.77 -9.27 -8.02
N LEU A 62 -2.88 -8.43 -9.05
CA LEU A 62 -2.44 -7.04 -8.98
C LEU A 62 -3.28 -6.22 -7.99
N LYS A 63 -4.61 -6.40 -8.00
CA LYS A 63 -5.51 -5.77 -7.01
C LYS A 63 -5.14 -6.18 -5.58
N ALA A 64 -4.98 -7.47 -5.32
CA ALA A 64 -4.61 -7.98 -4.00
C ALA A 64 -3.24 -7.46 -3.57
N PHE A 65 -2.27 -7.45 -4.48
CA PHE A 65 -0.91 -6.96 -4.21
C PHE A 65 -0.90 -5.49 -3.79
N TYR A 66 -1.64 -4.60 -4.45
CA TYR A 66 -1.66 -3.18 -4.10
C TYR A 66 -2.61 -2.82 -2.96
N ALA A 67 -3.62 -3.63 -2.68
CA ALA A 67 -4.51 -3.40 -1.55
C ALA A 67 -3.77 -3.42 -0.20
N PHE A 68 -2.91 -4.44 0.02
CA PHE A 68 -2.14 -4.54 1.26
C PHE A 68 -1.25 -3.32 1.55
N PRO A 69 -0.31 -2.90 0.67
CA PRO A 69 0.56 -1.78 0.94
C PRO A 69 -0.22 -0.49 1.10
N PHE A 70 -1.30 -0.28 0.33
CA PHE A 70 -2.16 0.89 0.47
C PHE A 70 -2.77 0.96 1.87
N PHE A 71 -3.56 -0.03 2.26
CA PHE A 71 -4.24 -0.01 3.56
C PHE A 71 -3.26 -0.08 4.74
N PHE A 72 -2.18 -0.85 4.64
CA PHE A 72 -1.16 -0.90 5.69
C PHE A 72 -0.49 0.44 5.90
N HIS A 73 -0.03 1.08 4.82
CA HIS A 73 0.64 2.38 4.92
C HIS A 73 -0.32 3.45 5.47
N SER A 74 -1.58 3.43 5.05
CA SER A 74 -2.59 4.37 5.56
C SER A 74 -2.87 4.17 7.05
N PHE A 75 -3.23 2.97 7.50
CA PHE A 75 -3.59 2.73 8.90
C PHE A 75 -2.39 2.84 9.84
N ASN A 76 -1.25 2.28 9.45
CA ASN A 76 -0.05 2.43 10.26
C ASN A 76 0.46 3.89 10.21
N GLY A 77 0.29 4.60 9.10
CA GLY A 77 0.54 6.05 9.01
C GLY A 77 -0.28 6.87 10.01
N LEU A 78 -1.59 6.62 10.14
CA LEU A 78 -2.44 7.26 11.16
C LEU A 78 -1.96 6.97 12.59
N ARG A 79 -1.50 5.73 12.84
CA ARG A 79 -0.88 5.36 14.11
C ARG A 79 0.41 6.13 14.38
N HIS A 80 1.26 6.34 13.37
CA HIS A 80 2.45 7.18 13.48
C HIS A 80 2.10 8.64 13.76
N LEU A 81 1.13 9.23 13.04
CA LEU A 81 0.66 10.59 13.29
C LEU A 81 0.11 10.76 14.71
N SER A 82 -0.56 9.73 15.25
CA SER A 82 -1.01 9.72 16.65
C SER A 82 0.16 9.81 17.63
N TRP A 83 1.27 9.12 17.33
CA TRP A 83 2.50 9.24 18.12
C TRP A 83 3.13 10.63 17.99
N ASP A 84 3.15 11.21 16.80
CA ASP A 84 3.74 12.53 16.57
C ASP A 84 3.04 13.62 17.40
N VAL A 85 1.75 13.43 17.75
CA VAL A 85 0.99 14.33 18.63
C VAL A 85 0.95 13.89 20.10
N GLY A 86 1.79 12.95 20.53
CA GLY A 86 1.91 12.57 21.95
C GLY A 86 0.99 11.43 22.42
N ILE A 87 0.25 10.76 21.54
CA ILE A 87 -0.80 9.79 21.92
C ILE A 87 -0.32 8.35 21.77
N GLY A 88 -0.51 7.51 22.81
CA GLY A 88 -0.42 6.05 22.67
C GLY A 88 0.97 5.43 22.86
N PHE A 89 1.84 6.05 23.66
CA PHE A 89 3.23 5.63 23.89
C PHE A 89 3.42 4.49 24.90
N LYS A 90 2.39 4.10 25.66
CA LYS A 90 2.53 2.94 26.57
C LYS A 90 2.73 1.67 25.75
N ASN A 91 3.64 0.78 26.18
CA ASN A 91 3.95 -0.47 25.45
C ASN A 91 2.68 -1.28 25.09
N GLN A 92 1.73 -1.38 26.01
CA GLN A 92 0.47 -2.09 25.75
C GLN A 92 -0.36 -1.42 24.65
N GLN A 93 -0.39 -0.09 24.58
CA GLN A 93 -1.07 0.66 23.53
C GLN A 93 -0.36 0.48 22.19
N VAL A 94 0.97 0.57 22.16
CA VAL A 94 1.79 0.36 20.97
C VAL A 94 1.57 -1.02 20.35
N ILE A 95 1.47 -2.07 21.18
CA ILE A 95 1.17 -3.44 20.73
C ILE A 95 -0.26 -3.54 20.21
N ARG A 96 -1.24 -3.03 20.96
CA ARG A 96 -2.66 -3.06 20.57
C ARG A 96 -2.88 -2.34 19.24
N THR A 97 -2.43 -1.10 19.12
CA THR A 97 -2.59 -0.30 17.89
C THR A 97 -1.83 -0.90 16.70
N GLY A 98 -0.69 -1.55 16.95
CA GLY A 98 0.03 -2.29 15.91
C GLY A 98 -0.81 -3.43 15.33
N TRP A 99 -1.39 -4.27 16.19
CA TRP A 99 -2.25 -5.37 15.74
C TRP A 99 -3.59 -4.89 15.18
N THR A 100 -4.13 -3.79 15.70
CA THR A 100 -5.32 -3.14 15.10
C THR A 100 -5.03 -2.69 13.67
N ALA A 101 -3.90 -2.05 13.41
CA ALA A 101 -3.52 -1.66 12.04
C ALA A 101 -3.43 -2.87 11.12
N VAL A 102 -2.79 -3.96 11.56
CA VAL A 102 -2.71 -5.22 10.80
C VAL A 102 -4.11 -5.79 10.51
N GLY A 103 -4.97 -5.87 11.53
CA GLY A 103 -6.33 -6.40 11.37
C GLY A 103 -7.18 -5.58 10.38
N LEU A 104 -7.11 -4.25 10.47
CA LEU A 104 -7.79 -3.36 9.53
C LEU A 104 -7.23 -3.50 8.10
N THR A 105 -5.91 -3.60 7.95
CA THR A 105 -5.29 -3.86 6.64
C THR A 105 -5.84 -5.13 6.01
N VAL A 106 -5.90 -6.24 6.76
CA VAL A 106 -6.41 -7.52 6.23
C VAL A 106 -7.88 -7.39 5.84
N ALA A 107 -8.72 -6.85 6.74
CA ALA A 107 -10.15 -6.69 6.50
C ALA A 107 -10.44 -5.85 5.24
N PHE A 108 -9.81 -4.69 5.11
CA PHE A 108 -10.03 -3.79 3.97
C PHE A 108 -9.40 -4.34 2.67
N SER A 109 -8.24 -4.99 2.75
CA SER A 109 -7.63 -5.60 1.56
C SER A 109 -8.49 -6.72 0.99
N LEU A 110 -9.08 -7.55 1.87
CA LEU A 110 -10.01 -8.61 1.46
C LEU A 110 -11.32 -8.03 0.91
N TYR A 111 -11.85 -6.97 1.53
CA TYR A 111 -13.05 -6.29 1.03
C TYR A 111 -12.84 -5.78 -0.40
N THR A 112 -11.72 -5.11 -0.69
CA THR A 112 -11.38 -4.63 -2.05
C THR A 112 -11.13 -5.75 -3.06
N PHE A 113 -10.80 -6.95 -2.58
CA PHE A 113 -10.64 -8.13 -3.42
C PHE A 113 -11.98 -8.81 -3.76
N LEU A 114 -12.91 -8.85 -2.80
CA LEU A 114 -14.19 -9.56 -2.91
C LEU A 114 -15.34 -8.71 -3.44
N GLY A 115 -15.30 -7.38 -3.24
CA GLY A 115 -16.26 -6.41 -3.76
C GLY A 115 -15.89 -5.89 -5.13
#